data_AF-A0A9E6A9S4-F1
#
_entry.id   AF-A0A9E6A9S4-F1
#
_cell.length_a   1.000
_cell.length_b   1.000
_cell.length_c   1.000
_cell.angle_alpha   90.00
_cell.angle_beta   90.00
_cell.angle_gamma   90.00
#
_symmetry.space_group_name_H-M   'P 1'
#
loop_
_entity.id
_entity.type
_entity.pdbx_description
1 polymer ?
#
loop_
_entity_poly.entity_id
_entity_poly.type
_entity_poly.pdbx_seq_one_letter_code
_entity_poly.pdbx_strand_id
1 'polypeptide(L)'
;MTIKKLKHVGMVCAVSALLVGCAGIDGNVARFEADVQKITVGEPFAISARDLAAVMLQAGFTGEEVLEYGPKVRNAIGMSGGAQINKDRYARAILTVQEGKLYVSSRDFGTFLREL
;
A
#
# COMPACT_ATOMS: atom_id res chain seq x y z
N MET A 1 -0.13 71.78 -11.31
CA MET A 1 0.85 70.90 -10.65
C MET A 1 0.15 70.02 -9.62
N THR A 2 -0.38 68.84 -9.99
CA THR A 2 -0.66 67.71 -9.07
C THR A 2 -0.86 66.39 -9.83
N ILE A 3 0.22 65.62 -9.88
CA ILE A 3 0.41 64.15 -9.79
C ILE A 3 -0.76 63.20 -10.19
N LYS A 4 -0.49 62.43 -11.26
CA LYS A 4 -1.17 61.18 -11.68
C LYS A 4 -1.13 60.11 -10.57
N LYS A 5 -2.28 59.52 -10.21
CA LYS A 5 -2.34 58.17 -9.59
C LYS A 5 -2.77 57.15 -10.63
N LEU A 6 -1.78 56.43 -11.16
CA LEU A 6 -1.95 55.36 -12.15
C LEU A 6 -2.21 54.02 -11.45
N LYS A 7 -3.30 53.39 -11.86
CA LYS A 7 -3.95 52.20 -11.30
C LYS A 7 -3.02 50.97 -11.33
N HIS A 8 -2.51 50.56 -10.18
CA HIS A 8 -1.69 49.33 -10.00
C HIS A 8 -2.50 48.10 -9.54
N VAL A 9 -3.83 48.10 -9.69
CA VAL A 9 -4.70 47.06 -9.09
C VAL A 9 -5.00 45.90 -10.06
N GLY A 10 -4.66 46.02 -11.34
CA GLY A 10 -5.05 45.03 -12.37
C GLY A 10 -4.15 43.80 -12.53
N MET A 11 -2.95 43.79 -11.93
CA MET A 11 -1.89 42.80 -12.26
C MET A 11 -1.55 41.86 -11.08
N VAL A 12 -2.51 41.56 -10.21
CA VAL A 12 -2.29 40.62 -9.09
C VAL A 12 -3.18 39.37 -9.19
N CYS A 13 -4.30 39.42 -9.92
CA CYS A 13 -5.21 38.26 -10.02
C CYS A 13 -4.83 37.20 -11.08
N ALA A 14 -3.86 37.47 -11.96
CA ALA A 14 -3.51 36.52 -13.04
C ALA A 14 -2.44 35.48 -12.65
N VAL A 15 -1.78 35.61 -11.49
CA VAL A 15 -0.69 34.71 -11.07
C VAL A 15 -1.20 33.54 -10.21
N SER A 16 -2.42 33.61 -9.69
CA SER A 16 -3.00 32.55 -8.84
C SER A 16 -3.45 31.30 -9.61
N ALA A 17 -3.46 31.33 -10.96
CA ALA A 17 -4.00 30.24 -11.79
C ALA A 17 -2.96 29.19 -12.23
N LEU A 18 -1.67 29.37 -11.95
CA LEU A 18 -0.61 28.47 -12.43
C LEU A 18 0.01 27.56 -11.35
N LEU A 19 -0.43 27.66 -10.08
CA LEU A 19 0.11 26.84 -8.98
C LEU A 19 -0.73 25.59 -8.65
N VAL A 20 -1.84 25.35 -9.34
CA VAL A 20 -2.72 24.17 -9.12
C VAL A 20 -2.23 22.92 -9.89
N GLY A 21 -1.08 22.99 -10.55
CA GLY A 21 -0.58 21.91 -11.42
C GLY A 21 0.32 20.85 -10.76
N CYS A 22 0.75 21.03 -9.49
CA CYS A 22 1.75 20.16 -8.86
C CYS A 22 1.25 19.44 -7.60
N ALA A 23 -0.06 19.27 -7.43
CA ALA A 23 -0.59 18.31 -6.45
C ALA A 23 -0.54 16.90 -7.05
N GLY A 24 0.65 16.46 -7.46
CA GLY A 24 0.91 15.04 -7.65
C GLY A 24 0.70 14.38 -6.30
N ILE A 25 -0.31 13.52 -6.21
CA ILE A 25 -0.55 12.68 -5.04
C ILE A 25 0.79 12.03 -4.68
N ASP A 26 1.37 12.46 -3.56
CA ASP A 26 2.67 11.98 -3.10
C ASP A 26 2.59 10.45 -2.97
N GLY A 27 3.48 9.73 -3.67
CA GLY A 27 3.52 8.28 -3.64
C GLY A 27 3.73 7.71 -2.23
N ASN A 28 4.28 8.50 -1.29
CA ASN A 28 4.35 8.11 0.12
C ASN A 28 2.99 8.13 0.80
N VAL A 29 2.10 9.06 0.46
CA VAL A 29 0.75 9.14 1.04
C VAL A 29 -0.12 8.01 0.50
N ALA A 30 -0.08 7.74 -0.81
CA ALA A 30 -0.81 6.64 -1.43
C ALA A 30 -0.40 5.25 -0.88
N ARG A 31 0.86 5.08 -0.46
CA ARG A 31 1.31 3.85 0.21
C ARG A 31 0.61 3.64 1.55
N PHE A 32 0.41 4.71 2.32
CA PHE A 32 -0.18 4.63 3.66
C PHE A 32 -1.67 4.24 3.65
N GLU A 33 -2.36 4.50 2.54
CA GLU A 33 -3.79 4.20 2.37
C GLU A 33 -4.07 2.82 1.77
N ALA A 34 -3.05 2.12 1.24
CA ALA A 34 -3.25 0.81 0.65
C ALA A 34 -3.43 -0.29 1.72
N ASP A 35 -4.55 -1.01 1.66
CA ASP A 35 -4.82 -2.17 2.54
C ASP A 35 -3.77 -3.27 2.38
N VAL A 36 -3.15 -3.37 1.21
CA VAL A 36 -2.08 -4.32 0.93
C VAL A 36 -0.91 -3.60 0.27
N GLN A 37 0.25 -3.64 0.90
CA GLN A 37 1.50 -3.08 0.39
C GLN A 37 2.47 -4.20 0.01
N LYS A 38 3.25 -3.95 -1.03
CA LYS A 38 4.38 -4.83 -1.41
C LYS A 38 5.53 -4.60 -0.45
N ILE A 39 6.09 -5.68 0.06
CA ILE A 39 7.37 -5.65 0.75
C ILE A 39 8.38 -6.33 -0.18
N THR A 40 9.47 -5.64 -0.51
CA THR A 40 10.57 -6.22 -1.27
C THR A 40 11.46 -7.01 -0.33
N VAL A 41 11.26 -8.32 -0.31
CA VAL A 41 11.97 -9.27 0.55
C VAL A 41 12.10 -10.59 -0.19
N GLY A 42 13.31 -11.13 -0.22
CA GLY A 42 13.57 -12.40 -0.90
C GLY A 42 13.30 -12.33 -2.41
N GLU A 43 12.86 -13.47 -2.96
CA GLU A 43 12.58 -13.63 -4.38
C GLU A 43 11.07 -13.67 -4.66
N PRO A 44 10.59 -13.07 -5.76
CA PRO A 44 9.19 -13.16 -6.16
C PRO A 44 8.74 -14.62 -6.30
N PHE A 45 7.57 -14.95 -5.75
CA PHE A 45 7.09 -16.33 -5.71
C PHE A 45 5.63 -16.47 -6.09
N ALA A 46 5.33 -17.44 -6.96
CA ALA A 46 3.97 -17.71 -7.44
C ALA A 46 3.22 -18.66 -6.48
N ILE A 47 2.76 -18.13 -5.35
CA ILE A 47 1.95 -18.92 -4.40
C ILE A 47 0.60 -19.32 -5.02
N SER A 48 0.15 -20.55 -4.73
CA SER A 48 -1.17 -21.04 -5.15
C SER A 48 -2.28 -20.29 -4.42
N ALA A 49 -3.43 -20.08 -5.07
CA ALA A 49 -4.57 -19.41 -4.43
C ALA A 49 -5.10 -20.20 -3.22
N ARG A 50 -5.06 -21.54 -3.30
CA ARG A 50 -5.48 -22.46 -2.24
C ARG A 50 -4.58 -22.33 -1.01
N ASP A 51 -3.27 -22.31 -1.20
CA ASP A 51 -2.32 -22.23 -0.09
C ASP A 51 -2.34 -20.87 0.57
N LEU A 52 -2.42 -19.80 -0.23
CA LEU A 52 -2.58 -18.45 0.28
C LEU A 52 -3.86 -18.32 1.12
N ALA A 53 -5.00 -18.82 0.63
CA ALA A 53 -6.26 -18.77 1.37
C ALA A 53 -6.16 -19.50 2.72
N ALA A 54 -5.57 -20.70 2.74
CA ALA A 54 -5.37 -21.45 3.98
C ALA A 54 -4.46 -20.70 4.97
N VAL A 55 -3.39 -20.06 4.48
CA VAL A 55 -2.50 -19.24 5.30
C VAL A 55 -3.21 -18.01 5.87
N MET A 56 -4.01 -17.33 5.05
CA MET A 56 -4.76 -16.16 5.51
C MET A 56 -5.80 -16.56 6.56
N LEU A 57 -6.52 -17.65 6.37
CA LEU A 57 -7.44 -18.17 7.40
C LEU A 57 -6.70 -18.50 8.70
N GLN A 58 -5.54 -19.16 8.62
CA GLN A 58 -4.70 -19.45 9.79
C GLN A 58 -4.19 -18.17 10.48
N ALA A 59 -3.90 -17.11 9.70
CA ALA A 59 -3.49 -15.81 10.21
C ALA A 59 -4.65 -14.97 10.78
N GLY A 60 -5.88 -15.50 10.78
CA GLY A 60 -7.04 -14.86 11.39
C GLY A 60 -7.92 -14.05 10.47
N PHE A 61 -7.68 -14.11 9.16
CA PHE A 61 -8.55 -13.43 8.19
C PHE A 61 -9.84 -14.21 8.01
N THR A 62 -10.96 -13.49 7.86
CA THR A 62 -12.24 -14.12 7.53
C THR A 62 -12.28 -14.53 6.06
N GLY A 63 -13.25 -15.37 5.66
CA GLY A 63 -13.44 -15.73 4.25
C GLY A 63 -13.67 -14.52 3.34
N GLU A 64 -14.38 -13.51 3.84
CA GLU A 64 -14.61 -12.24 3.14
C GLU A 64 -13.28 -11.48 2.95
N GLU A 65 -12.47 -11.37 4.01
CA GLU A 65 -11.16 -10.73 3.95
C GLU A 65 -10.17 -11.48 3.04
N VAL A 66 -10.29 -12.81 2.95
CA VAL A 66 -9.52 -13.62 1.99
C VAL A 66 -9.88 -13.27 0.55
N LEU A 67 -11.16 -13.09 0.24
CA LEU A 67 -11.61 -12.69 -1.10
C LEU A 67 -11.18 -11.25 -1.43
N GLU A 68 -11.22 -10.37 -0.44
CA GLU A 68 -10.86 -8.96 -0.60
C GLU A 68 -9.36 -8.73 -0.75
N TYR A 69 -8.55 -9.30 0.15
CA TYR A 69 -7.10 -9.05 0.20
C TYR A 69 -6.29 -10.08 -0.57
N GLY A 70 -6.79 -11.32 -0.73
CA GLY A 70 -6.06 -12.44 -1.31
C GLY A 70 -5.45 -12.14 -2.69
N PRO A 71 -6.18 -11.59 -3.67
CA PRO A 71 -5.61 -11.24 -4.97
C PRO A 71 -4.49 -10.20 -4.88
N LYS A 72 -4.65 -9.19 -4.01
CA LYS A 72 -3.63 -8.14 -3.80
C LYS A 72 -2.37 -8.72 -3.16
N VAL A 73 -2.53 -9.58 -2.16
CA VAL A 73 -1.43 -10.26 -1.45
C VAL A 73 -0.68 -11.20 -2.39
N ARG A 74 -1.41 -12.02 -3.17
CA ARG A 74 -0.83 -12.94 -4.15
C ARG A 74 0.02 -12.19 -5.17
N ASN A 75 -0.49 -11.08 -5.69
CA ASN A 75 0.24 -10.24 -6.64
C ASN A 75 1.45 -9.58 -5.99
N ALA A 76 1.35 -9.13 -4.74
CA ALA A 76 2.49 -8.56 -4.02
C ALA A 76 3.62 -9.58 -3.84
N ILE A 77 3.31 -10.77 -3.32
CA ILE A 77 4.29 -11.86 -3.16
C ILE A 77 4.88 -12.27 -4.53
N GLY A 78 4.04 -12.41 -5.56
CA GLY A 78 4.48 -12.76 -6.91
C GLY A 78 5.34 -11.70 -7.60
N MET A 79 5.38 -10.47 -7.09
CA MET A 79 6.18 -9.37 -7.65
C MET A 79 7.39 -8.97 -6.80
N SER A 80 7.31 -9.13 -5.48
CA SER A 80 8.34 -8.61 -4.56
C SER A 80 8.75 -9.60 -3.47
N GLY A 81 8.21 -10.81 -3.46
CA GLY A 81 8.48 -11.83 -2.45
C GLY A 81 7.81 -11.58 -1.10
N GLY A 82 7.08 -10.48 -0.93
CA GLY A 82 6.36 -10.19 0.32
C GLY A 82 5.21 -9.21 0.22
N ALA A 83 4.35 -9.25 1.23
CA ALA A 83 3.14 -8.44 1.34
C ALA A 83 2.89 -8.04 2.80
N GLN A 84 2.46 -6.80 3.02
CA GLN A 84 1.92 -6.32 4.28
C GLN A 84 0.44 -6.05 4.10
N ILE A 85 -0.39 -6.58 4.98
CA ILE A 85 -1.82 -6.29 5.05
C ILE A 85 -2.02 -5.30 6.20
N ASN A 86 -2.60 -4.15 5.90
CA ASN A 86 -2.91 -3.09 6.85
C ASN A 86 -4.39 -3.11 7.21
N LYS A 87 -4.71 -2.84 8.48
CA LYS A 87 -6.07 -2.56 8.95
C LYS A 87 -6.00 -1.43 9.97
N ASP A 88 -6.87 -0.44 9.84
CA ASP A 88 -6.95 0.70 10.77
C ASP A 88 -5.61 1.44 10.99
N ARG A 89 -4.81 1.62 9.93
CA ARG A 89 -3.46 2.23 9.92
C ARG A 89 -2.33 1.42 10.56
N TYR A 90 -2.57 0.16 10.92
CA TYR A 90 -1.55 -0.73 11.47
C TYR A 90 -1.35 -1.94 10.57
N ALA A 91 -0.12 -2.45 10.51
CA ALA A 91 0.15 -3.75 9.93
C ALA A 91 -0.58 -4.82 10.75
N ARG A 92 -1.56 -5.49 10.13
CA ARG A 92 -2.28 -6.61 10.72
C ARG A 92 -1.53 -7.92 10.47
N ALA A 93 -0.98 -8.09 9.27
CA ALA A 93 -0.13 -9.22 8.94
C ALA A 93 0.96 -8.87 7.95
N ILE A 94 2.09 -9.56 8.05
CA ILE A 94 3.20 -9.53 7.09
C ILE A 94 3.44 -10.95 6.61
N LEU A 95 3.54 -11.13 5.30
CA LEU A 95 3.79 -12.40 4.63
C LEU A 95 5.03 -12.25 3.75
N THR A 96 6.02 -13.13 3.90
CA THR A 96 7.27 -13.05 3.13
C THR A 96 7.72 -14.44 2.71
N VAL A 97 8.22 -14.58 1.48
CA VAL A 97 8.76 -15.83 0.95
C VAL A 97 10.27 -15.76 0.96
N GLN A 98 10.90 -16.77 1.56
CA GLN A 98 12.36 -16.93 1.57
C GLN A 98 12.68 -18.41 1.56
N GLU A 99 13.59 -18.84 0.67
CA GLU A 99 14.07 -20.23 0.59
C GLU A 99 12.93 -21.28 0.50
N GLY A 100 11.90 -21.01 -0.28
CA GLY A 100 10.75 -21.91 -0.45
C GLY A 100 9.80 -21.97 0.75
N LYS A 101 9.97 -21.07 1.73
CA LYS A 101 9.15 -21.00 2.94
C LYS A 101 8.37 -19.70 2.98
N LEU A 102 7.10 -19.78 3.39
CA LEU A 102 6.28 -18.63 3.69
C LEU A 102 6.34 -18.33 5.18
N TYR A 103 6.91 -17.18 5.52
CA TYR A 103 6.91 -16.63 6.87
C TYR A 103 5.72 -15.71 7.01
N VAL A 104 4.95 -15.89 8.08
CA VAL A 104 3.74 -15.14 8.35
C VAL A 104 3.80 -14.62 9.76
N SER A 105 3.66 -13.31 9.92
CA SER A 105 3.52 -12.65 11.22
C SER A 105 2.18 -11.95 11.23
N SER A 106 1.25 -12.41 12.08
CA SER A 106 -0.07 -11.81 12.30
C SER A 106 -0.12 -11.21 13.70
N ARG A 107 -0.70 -10.01 13.81
CA ARG A 107 -0.88 -9.33 15.08
C ARG A 107 -1.79 -10.11 16.04
N ASP A 108 -2.83 -10.74 15.51
CA ASP A 108 -3.89 -11.35 16.32
C ASP A 108 -3.63 -12.86 16.56
N PHE A 109 -2.87 -13.53 15.67
CA PHE A 109 -2.69 -14.99 15.68
C PHE A 109 -1.21 -15.43 15.78
N GLY A 110 -0.29 -14.48 15.91
CA GLY A 110 1.14 -14.74 16.09
C GLY A 110 1.88 -15.07 14.79
N THR A 111 3.06 -15.68 14.96
CA THR A 111 4.00 -15.94 13.87
C THR A 111 4.11 -17.43 13.59
N PHE A 112 4.09 -17.80 12.32
CA PHE A 112 4.31 -19.17 11.88
C PHE A 112 5.02 -19.23 10.52
N LEU A 113 5.55 -20.41 10.20
CA LEU A 113 6.07 -20.71 8.87
C LEU A 113 5.26 -21.82 8.22
N ARG A 114 5.27 -21.82 6.89
CA ARG A 114 4.74 -22.91 6.08
C ARG A 114 5.67 -23.19 4.89
N GLU A 115 5.95 -24.47 4.65
CA GLU A 115 6.64 -24.90 3.43
C GLU A 115 5.72 -24.71 2.21
N LEU A 116 6.28 -24.24 1.08
CA LEU A 116 5.55 -23.94 -0.17
C LEU A 116 5.84 -24.96 -1.28
#